data_AF-A0A4Q8KB27-F1
#
_entry.id   AF-A0A4Q8KB27-F1
#
_cell.length_a   1.000
_cell.length_b   1.000
_cell.length_c   1.000
_cell.angle_alpha   90.00
_cell.angle_beta   90.00
_cell.angle_gamma   90.00
#
_symmetry.space_group_name_H-M   'P 1'
#
loop_
_entity.id
_entity.type
_entity.pdbx_description
1 polymer ?
#
loop_
_entity_poly.entity_id
_entity_poly.type
_entity_poly.pdbx_seq_one_letter_code
_entity_poly.pdbx_strand_id
1 'polypeptide(L)'
;MAIVFLAALCIVASRITLPSESAPSYRQESEECTSPECQEAARALLESMDTTADPCQNFYRYACGGWIDRHPIPPEKAGIRHSTPWTIKCRKT
;
A
#
# COMPACT_ATOMS: atom_id res chain seq x y z
N MET A 1 29.37 34.33 -20.01
CA MET A 1 28.67 33.29 -20.81
C MET A 1 29.34 31.92 -20.69
N ALA A 2 30.62 31.75 -21.02
CA ALA A 2 31.33 30.45 -20.89
C ALA A 2 31.30 29.84 -19.48
N ILE A 3 31.46 30.66 -18.43
CA ILE A 3 31.44 30.21 -17.03
C ILE A 3 30.05 29.67 -16.62
N VAL A 4 28.98 30.24 -17.18
CA VAL A 4 27.60 29.81 -16.89
C VAL A 4 27.32 28.46 -17.56
N PHE A 5 27.81 28.24 -18.78
CA PHE A 5 27.73 26.93 -19.44
C PHE A 5 28.55 25.87 -18.72
N LEU A 6 29.76 26.18 -18.25
CA LEU A 6 30.58 25.26 -17.47
C LEU A 6 29.91 24.90 -16.13
N ALA A 7 29.35 25.88 -15.42
CA ALA A 7 28.61 25.64 -14.19
C ALA A 7 27.34 24.80 -14.45
N ALA A 8 26.59 25.08 -15.51
CA ALA A 8 25.40 24.31 -15.89
C ALA A 8 25.75 22.86 -16.26
N LEU A 9 26.84 22.64 -17.01
CA LEU A 9 27.32 21.29 -17.36
C LEU A 9 27.77 20.50 -16.12
N CYS A 10 28.46 21.14 -15.18
CA CYS A 10 28.81 20.51 -13.90
C CYS A 10 27.57 20.17 -13.06
N ILE A 11 26.58 21.08 -12.98
CA ILE A 11 25.34 20.83 -12.23
C ILE A 11 24.55 19.68 -12.85
N VAL A 12 24.46 19.62 -14.18
CA VAL A 12 23.79 18.53 -14.91
C VAL A 12 24.54 17.20 -14.72
N ALA A 13 25.87 17.20 -14.80
CA ALA A 13 26.69 16.00 -14.56
C ALA A 13 26.53 15.45 -13.13
N SER A 14 26.48 16.33 -12.12
CA SER A 14 26.26 15.94 -10.72
C SER A 14 24.87 15.36 -10.45
N ARG A 15 23.87 15.66 -11.28
CA ARG A 15 22.52 15.09 -11.19
C ARG A 15 22.39 13.75 -11.92
N ILE A 16 23.24 13.48 -12.92
CA ILE A 16 23.24 12.25 -13.71
C ILE A 16 24.09 11.16 -13.03
N THR A 17 25.14 11.54 -12.29
CA THR A 17 25.98 10.61 -11.51
C THR A 17 25.77 10.82 -10.01
N LEU A 18 24.51 10.87 -9.55
CA LEU A 18 24.25 10.20 -8.30
C LEU A 18 24.38 8.72 -8.63
N PRO A 19 25.40 7.98 -8.15
CA PRO A 19 25.11 6.58 -7.87
C PRO A 19 23.86 6.68 -7.00
N SER A 20 22.75 6.11 -7.47
CA SER A 20 21.75 5.65 -6.52
C SER A 20 22.60 4.86 -5.54
N GLU A 21 22.86 5.45 -4.38
CA GLU A 21 23.30 4.72 -3.22
C GLU A 21 22.22 3.67 -3.15
N SER A 22 22.55 2.49 -3.64
CA SER A 22 21.65 1.38 -3.70
C SER A 22 21.36 1.17 -2.25
N ALA A 23 20.23 1.73 -1.79
CA ALA A 23 19.62 1.38 -0.53
C ALA A 23 19.82 -0.12 -0.44
N PRO A 24 20.47 -0.62 0.63
CA PRO A 24 20.92 -2.00 0.66
C PRO A 24 19.75 -2.84 0.19
N SER A 25 19.93 -3.52 -0.95
CA SER A 25 18.97 -4.48 -1.42
C SER A 25 19.02 -5.57 -0.36
N TYR A 26 18.20 -5.41 0.67
CA TYR A 26 17.75 -6.53 1.46
C TYR A 26 16.94 -7.35 0.45
N ARG A 27 17.64 -8.14 -0.37
CA ARG A 27 17.06 -9.39 -0.81
C ARG A 27 17.12 -10.25 0.45
N GLN A 28 16.18 -10.01 1.36
CA GLN A 28 15.76 -11.12 2.18
C GLN A 28 15.28 -12.14 1.16
N GLU A 29 16.02 -13.23 1.02
CA GLU A 29 15.33 -14.51 1.00
C GLU A 29 14.46 -14.50 2.25
N SER A 30 13.27 -13.91 2.13
CA SER A 30 12.28 -13.95 3.18
C SER A 30 11.85 -15.41 3.17
N GLU A 31 12.22 -16.16 4.20
CA GLU A 31 11.47 -17.37 4.51
C GLU A 31 10.01 -16.94 4.65
N GLU A 32 9.22 -17.21 3.63
CA GLU A 32 7.80 -16.94 3.63
C GLU A 32 7.19 -17.73 4.80
N CYS A 33 6.34 -17.07 5.57
CA CYS A 33 5.64 -17.80 6.62
C CYS A 33 4.67 -18.78 5.99
N THR A 34 4.96 -20.07 6.11
CA THR A 34 4.13 -21.18 5.61
C THR A 34 3.28 -21.80 6.70
N SER A 35 3.29 -21.24 7.92
CA SER A 35 2.42 -21.68 8.99
C SER A 35 0.94 -21.49 8.59
N PRO A 36 0.04 -22.36 9.07
CA PRO A 36 -1.38 -22.27 8.71
C PRO A 36 -1.99 -20.93 9.13
N GLU A 37 -1.53 -20.34 10.24
CA GLU A 37 -1.99 -19.02 10.71
C GLU A 37 -1.64 -17.92 9.71
N CYS A 38 -0.42 -17.94 9.17
CA CYS A 38 0.02 -16.99 8.17
C CYS A 38 -0.74 -17.15 6.86
N GLN A 39 -0.99 -18.39 6.41
CA GLN A 39 -1.76 -18.64 5.20
C GLN A 39 -3.20 -18.14 5.31
N GLU A 40 -3.83 -18.37 6.47
CA GLU A 40 -5.19 -17.88 6.72
C GLU A 40 -5.23 -16.35 6.79
N ALA A 41 -4.27 -15.73 7.47
CA ALA A 41 -4.15 -14.28 7.51
C ALA A 41 -3.94 -13.69 6.10
N ALA A 42 -3.06 -14.29 5.29
CA ALA A 42 -2.80 -13.86 3.92
C ALA A 42 -4.06 -13.98 3.04
N ARG A 43 -4.82 -15.07 3.17
CA ARG A 43 -6.10 -15.22 2.46
C ARG A 43 -7.10 -14.14 2.87
N ALA A 44 -7.29 -13.92 4.17
CA ALA A 44 -8.21 -12.91 4.67
C ALA A 44 -7.84 -11.49 4.22
N LEU A 45 -6.54 -11.18 4.16
CA LEU A 45 -6.03 -9.93 3.60
C LEU A 45 -6.38 -9.80 2.12
N LEU A 46 -6.02 -10.79 1.30
CA LEU A 46 -6.27 -10.78 -0.14
C LEU A 46 -7.76 -10.66 -0.48
N GLU A 47 -8.62 -11.35 0.26
CA GLU A 47 -10.06 -11.25 0.09
C GLU A 47 -10.57 -9.84 0.41
N SER A 48 -10.00 -9.16 1.41
CA SER A 48 -10.46 -7.84 1.84
C SER A 48 -10.13 -6.73 0.85
N MET A 49 -9.09 -6.93 0.04
CA MET A 49 -8.60 -5.96 -0.94
C MET A 49 -9.52 -5.83 -2.17
N ASP A 50 -9.55 -4.63 -2.74
CA ASP A 50 -10.06 -4.33 -4.07
C ASP A 50 -8.89 -3.84 -4.93
N THR A 51 -8.31 -4.75 -5.72
CA THR A 51 -7.14 -4.47 -6.56
C THR A 51 -7.47 -3.61 -7.79
N THR A 52 -8.74 -3.25 -8.00
CA THR A 52 -9.16 -2.33 -9.07
C THR A 52 -9.08 -0.87 -8.65
N ALA A 53 -9.06 -0.58 -7.34
CA ALA A 53 -8.89 0.76 -6.82
C ALA A 53 -7.41 1.19 -6.86
N ASP A 54 -7.15 2.45 -7.20
CA ASP A 54 -5.79 2.99 -7.14
C ASP A 54 -5.37 3.22 -5.67
N PRO A 55 -4.34 2.52 -5.15
CA PRO A 55 -3.89 2.66 -3.77
C PRO A 55 -3.34 4.06 -3.46
N CYS A 56 -2.80 4.78 -4.44
CA CYS A 56 -2.28 6.13 -4.27
C CYS A 56 -3.39 7.18 -4.13
N GLN A 57 -4.58 6.91 -4.67
CA GLN A 57 -5.73 7.80 -4.59
C GLN A 57 -6.66 7.46 -3.42
N ASN A 58 -6.91 6.17 -3.18
CA ASN A 58 -7.79 5.72 -2.12
C ASN A 58 -7.34 4.37 -1.55
N PHE A 59 -6.31 4.42 -0.71
CA PHE A 59 -5.79 3.24 -0.02
C PHE A 59 -6.86 2.50 0.80
N TYR A 60 -7.85 3.21 1.36
CA TYR A 60 -8.93 2.57 2.10
C TYR A 60 -9.81 1.69 1.22
N ARG A 61 -10.18 2.16 0.02
CA ARG A 61 -10.90 1.32 -0.95
C ARG A 61 -10.01 0.21 -1.47
N TYR A 62 -8.74 0.46 -1.75
CA TYR A 62 -7.82 -0.61 -2.17
C TYR A 62 -7.67 -1.71 -1.12
N ALA A 63 -7.50 -1.37 0.17
CA ALA A 63 -7.27 -2.35 1.22
C ALA A 63 -8.56 -3.04 1.72
N CYS A 64 -9.70 -2.34 1.71
CA CYS A 64 -10.95 -2.83 2.30
C CYS A 64 -12.12 -2.97 1.31
N GLY A 65 -11.96 -2.61 0.04
CA GLY A 65 -13.06 -2.53 -0.92
C GLY A 65 -13.77 -3.86 -1.11
N GLY A 66 -13.02 -4.95 -1.29
CA GLY A 66 -13.58 -6.30 -1.41
C GLY A 66 -14.36 -6.71 -0.16
N TRP A 67 -13.87 -6.32 1.03
CA TRP A 67 -14.57 -6.58 2.28
C TRP A 67 -15.91 -5.83 2.36
N ILE A 68 -15.90 -4.54 2.06
CA ILE A 68 -17.08 -3.66 2.11
C ILE A 68 -18.16 -4.15 1.15
N ASP A 69 -17.76 -4.55 -0.06
CA ASP A 69 -18.69 -4.95 -1.11
C ASP A 69 -19.38 -6.28 -0.78
N ARG A 70 -18.72 -7.18 -0.04
CA ARG A 70 -19.31 -8.44 0.45
C ARG A 70 -20.11 -8.31 1.74
N HIS A 71 -19.96 -7.21 2.48
CA HIS A 71 -20.61 -6.99 3.77
C HIS A 71 -21.41 -5.67 3.79
N PRO A 72 -22.47 -5.55 2.97
CA PRO A 72 -23.30 -4.36 2.94
C PRO A 72 -24.00 -4.13 4.29
N ILE A 73 -24.08 -2.86 4.70
CA ILE A 73 -24.75 -2.50 5.95
C ILE A 73 -26.27 -2.62 5.75
N PRO A 74 -26.98 -3.42 6.55
CA PRO A 74 -28.43 -3.49 6.47
C PRO A 74 -29.07 -2.14 6.86
N PRO A 75 -30.18 -1.75 6.22
CA PRO A 75 -30.76 -0.40 6.35
C PRO A 75 -31.13 -0.05 7.80
N GLU A 76 -31.51 -1.04 8.61
CA GLU A 76 -31.83 -0.88 10.04
C GLU A 76 -30.62 -0.41 10.89
N LYS A 77 -29.39 -0.60 10.41
CA LYS A 77 -28.14 -0.24 11.12
C LYS A 77 -27.45 0.98 10.50
N ALA A 78 -27.97 1.49 9.38
CA ALA A 78 -27.46 2.66 8.67
C ALA A 78 -27.83 3.95 9.42
N GLY A 79 -27.16 4.22 10.54
CA GLY A 79 -27.41 5.42 11.35
C GLY A 79 -26.92 5.32 12.78
N ILE A 80 -26.63 4.11 13.26
CA ILE A 80 -26.05 3.89 14.59
C ILE A 80 -24.54 4.15 14.49
N ARG A 81 -24.11 5.32 14.99
CA ARG A 81 -22.71 5.78 15.01
C ARG A 81 -21.86 5.09 16.10
N HIS A 82 -22.25 3.89 16.53
CA HIS A 82 -21.38 3.00 17.25
C HIS A 82 -20.63 2.21 16.19
N SER A 83 -19.33 2.48 16.06
CA SER A 83 -18.38 1.77 15.20
C SER A 83 -18.90 0.39 14.79
N THR A 84 -19.41 0.28 13.57
CA THR A 84 -19.99 -0.98 13.10
C THR A 84 -18.93 -2.07 13.25
N PRO A 85 -19.25 -3.26 13.79
CA PRO A 85 -18.29 -4.36 13.92
C PRO A 85 -17.53 -4.65 12.61
N TRP A 86 -18.22 -4.41 11.51
CA TRP A 86 -17.85 -4.52 10.11
C TRP A 86 -16.62 -3.70 9.69
N THR A 87 -16.64 -2.37 9.79
CA THR A 87 -15.49 -1.52 9.44
C THR A 87 -14.31 -1.67 10.41
N ILE A 88 -14.57 -2.07 11.67
CA ILE A 88 -13.50 -2.46 12.60
C ILE A 88 -12.86 -3.78 12.17
N LYS A 89 -13.62 -4.70 11.54
CA LYS A 89 -13.08 -6.00 11.12
C LYS A 89 -12.03 -5.83 10.02
N CYS A 90 -12.25 -4.94 9.04
CA CYS A 90 -11.18 -4.62 8.08
C CYS A 90 -9.94 -4.00 8.78
N ARG A 91 -10.12 -3.13 9.79
CA ARG A 91 -8.98 -2.53 10.53
C ARG A 91 -8.15 -3.56 11.32
N LYS A 92 -8.73 -4.72 11.63
CA LYS A 92 -8.09 -5.80 12.39
C LYS A 92 -7.59 -6.95 11.51
N THR A 93 -7.80 -6.86 10.18
CA THR A 93 -7.20 -7.78 9.21
C THR A 93 -5.88 -7.17 8.77
#